data_AF-A0A6A4ZUL0-F1
#
_entry.id   AF-A0A6A4ZUL0-F1
#
_cell.length_a   1.000
_cell.length_b   1.000
_cell.length_c   1.000
_cell.angle_alpha   90.00
_cell.angle_beta   90.00
_cell.angle_gamma   90.00
#
_symmetry.space_group_name_H-M   'P 1'
#
loop_
_entity.id
_entity.type
_entity.pdbx_description
1 polymer ?
#
loop_
_entity_poly.entity_id
_entity_poly.type
_entity_poly.pdbx_seq_one_letter_code
_entity_poly.pdbx_strand_id
1 'polypeptide(L)'
;MTLLPSVLTRAAVVTMFMLQFVAAAATTDCIHHVHTRDQMDADARTATPCTCKSEPKPCLFVHGMGNFIRRRDVSNSFPNYWGDMTGQAAPCCSSTKYVRWDTINYGWNSSELQLAFCDAALQVSVGAVGRTIGNLILVTHSMGNLIAAAAVANNVCRFPDDNNPTTAALSW
;
A
#
# COMPACT_ATOMS: atom_id res chain seq x y z
N MET A 1 -32.65 28.34 -26.00
CA MET A 1 -33.05 26.93 -25.93
C MET A 1 -31.79 26.11 -25.77
N THR A 2 -31.64 25.53 -24.59
CA THR A 2 -30.65 24.55 -24.16
C THR A 2 -30.78 23.25 -24.95
N LEU A 3 -29.66 22.56 -25.21
CA LEU A 3 -29.44 21.11 -24.97
C LEU A 3 -28.09 20.65 -25.58
N LEU A 4 -27.16 20.32 -24.69
CA LEU A 4 -26.14 19.27 -24.78
C LEU A 4 -26.56 18.19 -23.74
N PRO A 5 -25.95 16.98 -23.64
CA PRO A 5 -25.02 16.25 -24.51
C PRO A 5 -25.39 14.75 -24.64
N SER A 6 -24.58 13.95 -25.35
CA SER A 6 -24.46 12.50 -25.09
C SER A 6 -23.05 12.03 -25.42
N VAL A 7 -22.15 12.14 -24.43
CA VAL A 7 -20.83 11.51 -24.46
C VAL A 7 -21.01 10.03 -24.19
N LEU A 8 -20.69 9.20 -25.17
CA LEU A 8 -20.77 7.75 -25.06
C LEU A 8 -19.56 7.23 -24.27
N THR A 9 -19.74 7.06 -22.96
CA THR A 9 -18.77 6.44 -22.06
C THR A 9 -18.60 4.98 -22.41
N ARG A 10 -17.45 4.61 -23.01
CA ARG A 10 -17.05 3.19 -23.08
C ARG A 10 -16.50 2.78 -21.72
N ALA A 11 -17.35 2.12 -20.95
CA ALA A 11 -16.99 1.43 -19.72
C ALA A 11 -15.89 0.41 -20.01
N ALA A 12 -14.70 0.63 -19.45
CA ALA A 12 -13.72 -0.44 -19.30
C ALA A 12 -14.27 -1.39 -18.24
N VAL A 13 -14.68 -2.58 -18.67
CA VAL A 13 -15.00 -3.69 -17.79
C VAL A 13 -13.68 -4.09 -17.12
N VAL A 14 -13.48 -3.58 -15.90
CA VAL A 14 -12.41 -4.07 -15.02
C VAL A 14 -12.88 -5.44 -14.54
N THR A 15 -12.58 -6.47 -15.30
CA THR A 15 -12.75 -7.85 -14.87
C THR A 15 -11.96 -8.00 -13.57
N MET A 16 -12.69 -8.20 -12.47
CA MET A 16 -12.19 -8.37 -11.12
C MET A 16 -11.50 -9.74 -11.00
N PHE A 17 -10.40 -9.94 -11.73
CA PHE A 17 -9.42 -10.94 -11.34
C PHE A 17 -8.66 -10.32 -10.17
N MET A 18 -8.99 -10.79 -8.97
CA MET A 18 -8.17 -10.70 -7.77
C MET A 18 -6.85 -11.45 -8.03
N LEU A 19 -6.04 -10.96 -8.96
CA LEU A 19 -4.65 -11.36 -9.05
C LEU A 19 -3.97 -10.62 -7.90
N GLN A 20 -3.61 -11.39 -6.87
CA GLN A 20 -2.81 -10.92 -5.74
C GLN A 20 -1.45 -10.47 -6.29
N PHE A 21 -1.37 -9.23 -6.76
CA PHE A 21 -0.09 -8.56 -6.91
C PHE A 21 0.35 -8.14 -5.51
N VAL A 22 0.95 -9.09 -4.78
CA VAL A 22 1.90 -8.71 -3.74
C VAL A 22 3.07 -8.12 -4.49
N ALA A 23 3.25 -6.80 -4.42
CA ALA A 23 4.53 -6.19 -4.78
C ALA A 23 5.54 -6.67 -3.74
N ALA A 24 6.16 -7.83 -4.00
CA ALA A 24 7.16 -8.43 -3.15
C ALA A 24 8.49 -7.72 -3.42
N ALA A 25 8.92 -6.85 -2.51
CA ALA A 25 10.30 -6.37 -2.45
C ALA A 25 11.21 -7.37 -1.68
N ALA A 26 10.94 -8.67 -1.79
CA ALA A 26 11.73 -9.72 -1.16
C ALA A 26 12.05 -10.79 -2.21
N THR A 27 13.33 -11.15 -2.31
CA THR A 27 13.79 -12.17 -3.25
C THR A 27 13.25 -13.56 -2.91
N THR A 28 13.27 -14.46 -3.90
CA THR A 28 12.72 -15.82 -3.88
C THR A 28 13.14 -16.69 -2.68
N ASP A 29 14.26 -16.39 -2.03
CA ASP A 29 14.73 -17.11 -0.83
C ASP A 29 13.99 -16.78 0.47
N CYS A 30 13.01 -15.85 0.44
CA CYS A 30 12.28 -15.37 1.62
C CYS A 30 10.76 -15.62 1.55
N ILE A 31 10.27 -16.22 0.46
CA ILE A 31 8.85 -16.61 0.36
C ILE A 31 8.73 -18.00 0.97
N HIS A 32 8.17 -18.10 2.19
CA HIS A 32 7.75 -19.39 2.73
C HIS A 32 6.81 -20.05 1.71
N HIS A 33 7.21 -21.21 1.19
CA HIS A 33 6.26 -22.12 0.55
C HIS A 33 5.14 -22.40 1.56
N VAL A 34 3.88 -22.33 1.11
CA VAL A 34 2.72 -22.63 1.96
C VAL A 34 2.79 -24.11 2.35
N HIS A 35 3.27 -24.38 3.55
CA HIS A 35 3.36 -25.73 4.13
C HIS A 35 2.16 -26.04 5.02
N THR A 36 1.90 -27.33 5.28
CA THR A 36 0.82 -27.75 6.20
C THR A 36 1.15 -27.36 7.65
N ARG A 37 0.14 -27.25 8.53
CA ARG A 37 0.31 -26.78 9.93
C ARG A 37 1.41 -27.54 10.69
N ASP A 38 1.56 -28.84 10.48
CA ASP A 38 2.56 -29.67 11.15
C ASP A 38 4.01 -29.41 10.67
N GLN A 39 4.18 -28.83 9.48
CA GLN A 39 5.48 -28.49 8.91
C GLN A 39 5.93 -27.07 9.31
N MET A 40 5.00 -26.16 9.65
CA MET A 40 5.33 -24.79 10.05
C MET A 40 6.12 -24.71 11.36
N ASP A 41 5.90 -25.62 12.30
CA ASP A 41 6.57 -25.63 13.61
C ASP A 41 8.04 -26.09 13.55
N ALA A 42 8.39 -26.90 12.55
CA ALA A 42 9.75 -27.38 12.32
C ALA A 42 10.59 -26.34 11.56
N ASP A 43 10.04 -25.74 10.50
CA ASP A 43 10.74 -24.73 9.69
C ASP A 43 10.90 -23.38 10.40
N ALA A 44 9.98 -23.00 11.29
CA ALA A 44 10.10 -21.77 12.07
C ALA A 44 11.35 -21.74 12.99
N ARG A 45 11.93 -22.91 13.31
CA ARG A 45 13.13 -23.01 14.16
C ARG A 45 14.44 -23.00 13.37
N THR A 46 14.39 -23.14 12.04
CA THR A 46 15.55 -23.26 11.15
C THR A 46 15.57 -22.24 10.01
N ALA A 47 14.50 -21.46 9.85
CA ALA A 47 14.43 -20.39 8.85
C ALA A 47 15.52 -19.34 9.09
N THR A 48 16.33 -19.10 8.07
CA THR A 48 17.31 -18.00 8.09
C THR A 48 16.55 -16.67 8.12
N PRO A 49 16.87 -15.74 9.04
CA PRO A 49 16.22 -14.44 9.10
C PRO A 49 16.31 -13.71 7.76
N CYS A 50 15.18 -13.22 7.26
CA CYS A 50 15.12 -12.45 6.03
C CYS A 50 15.77 -11.08 6.27
N THR A 51 16.72 -10.71 5.43
CA THR A 51 17.37 -9.39 5.48
C THR A 51 16.93 -8.54 4.29
N CYS A 52 16.70 -7.25 4.53
CA CYS A 52 16.44 -6.34 3.44
C CYS A 52 17.73 -6.09 2.64
N LYS A 53 17.64 -6.15 1.31
CA LYS A 53 18.78 -5.88 0.42
C LYS A 53 19.03 -4.39 0.18
N SER A 54 18.04 -3.55 0.48
CA SER A 54 18.14 -2.10 0.38
C SER A 54 18.10 -1.45 1.76
N GLU A 55 18.43 -0.15 1.81
CA GLU A 55 18.18 0.66 3.01
C GLU A 55 16.70 0.58 3.40
N PRO A 56 16.36 0.17 4.64
CA PRO A 56 14.98 0.09 5.09
C PRO A 56 14.27 1.44 5.02
N LYS A 57 13.02 1.44 4.55
CA LYS A 57 12.22 2.66 4.38
C LYS A 57 11.01 2.66 5.32
N PRO A 58 10.42 3.81 5.65
CA PRO A 58 9.11 3.82 6.30
C PRO A 58 8.10 3.05 5.45
N CYS A 59 7.24 2.28 6.09
CA CYS A 59 6.20 1.50 5.43
C CYS A 59 4.82 2.00 5.82
N LEU A 60 3.97 2.21 4.82
CA LEU A 60 2.56 2.53 5.00
C LEU A 60 1.70 1.36 4.54
N PHE A 61 0.92 0.81 5.47
CA PHE A 61 -0.01 -0.30 5.23
C PHE A 61 -1.43 0.23 5.06
N VAL A 62 -2.00 -0.02 3.88
CA VAL A 62 -3.35 0.41 3.47
C VAL A 62 -4.25 -0.80 3.34
N HIS A 63 -5.13 -0.96 4.34
CA HIS A 63 -6.11 -2.04 4.39
C HIS A 63 -7.19 -1.91 3.30
N GLY A 64 -7.89 -3.00 3.03
CA GLY A 64 -8.95 -3.08 2.03
C GLY A 64 -10.34 -2.70 2.55
N MET A 65 -11.38 -3.31 1.97
CA MET A 65 -12.74 -3.13 2.43
C MET A 65 -12.98 -3.83 3.79
N GLY A 66 -13.86 -3.27 4.63
CA GLY A 66 -14.41 -3.97 5.80
C GLY A 66 -14.15 -3.31 7.15
N ASN A 67 -13.54 -2.13 7.17
CA ASN A 67 -13.39 -1.35 8.40
C ASN A 67 -14.44 -0.23 8.42
N PHE A 68 -15.26 -0.15 9.48
CA PHE A 68 -16.24 0.92 9.70
C PHE A 68 -15.66 2.08 10.55
N ILE A 69 -14.47 1.88 11.11
CA ILE A 69 -13.85 2.89 11.99
C ILE A 69 -13.16 3.94 11.12
N ARG A 70 -13.62 5.19 11.23
CA ARG A 70 -12.92 6.33 10.65
C ARG A 70 -11.89 6.89 11.62
N ARG A 71 -10.62 6.48 11.49
CA ARG A 71 -9.50 7.20 12.12
C ARG A 71 -8.87 8.14 11.11
N ARG A 72 -8.62 9.38 11.52
CA ARG A 72 -7.87 10.34 10.70
C ARG A 72 -6.36 10.11 10.82
N ASP A 73 -5.89 9.66 11.99
CA ASP A 73 -4.46 9.51 12.25
C ASP A 73 -3.93 8.15 11.80
N VAL A 74 -2.69 8.15 11.31
CA VAL A 74 -1.90 6.94 11.07
C VAL A 74 -1.56 6.26 12.40
N SER A 75 -1.83 4.97 12.47
CA SER A 75 -1.61 4.15 13.66
C SER A 75 -0.27 3.43 13.61
N ASN A 76 0.26 3.06 14.78
CA ASN A 76 1.46 2.21 14.90
C ASN A 76 1.14 0.71 14.91
N SER A 77 -0.14 0.32 14.96
CA SER A 77 -0.53 -1.08 14.95
C SER A 77 -1.92 -1.29 14.38
N PHE A 78 -2.11 -2.39 13.65
CA PHE A 78 -3.43 -2.86 13.23
C PHE A 78 -3.48 -4.40 13.15
N PRO A 79 -3.27 -5.09 14.29
CA PRO A 79 -3.08 -6.54 14.31
C PRO A 79 -4.30 -7.32 13.85
N ASN A 80 -5.51 -6.80 14.07
CA ASN A 80 -6.74 -7.47 13.63
C ASN A 80 -6.84 -7.64 12.10
N TYR A 81 -6.11 -6.83 11.33
CA TYR A 81 -6.10 -6.92 9.87
C TYR A 81 -4.78 -7.49 9.33
N TRP A 82 -3.66 -7.00 9.85
CA TRP A 82 -2.32 -7.28 9.33
C TRP A 82 -1.51 -8.26 10.20
N GLY A 83 -1.97 -8.61 11.39
CA GLY A 83 -1.12 -9.31 12.37
C GLY A 83 0.02 -8.43 12.88
N ASP A 84 1.07 -9.07 13.39
CA ASP A 84 2.30 -8.40 13.81
C ASP A 84 3.27 -8.27 12.63
N MET A 85 3.39 -7.06 12.07
CA MET A 85 4.34 -6.77 10.99
C MET A 85 5.66 -6.18 11.51
N THR A 86 6.04 -6.44 12.75
CA THR A 86 7.35 -6.04 13.28
C THR A 86 8.43 -7.08 12.97
N GLY A 87 9.70 -6.64 12.94
CA GLY A 87 10.85 -7.53 12.75
C GLY A 87 10.82 -8.28 11.42
N GLN A 88 10.85 -9.61 11.49
CA GLN A 88 11.02 -10.51 10.34
C GLN A 88 9.82 -10.54 9.39
N ALA A 89 8.63 -10.10 9.84
CA ALA A 89 7.46 -10.02 8.98
C ALA A 89 7.56 -8.90 7.93
N ALA A 90 8.41 -7.89 8.18
CA ALA A 90 8.61 -6.76 7.27
C ALA A 90 10.06 -6.23 7.34
N PRO A 91 11.06 -7.02 6.91
CA PRO A 91 12.47 -6.74 7.15
C PRO A 91 12.99 -5.48 6.43
N CYS A 92 12.27 -5.01 5.40
CA CYS A 92 12.58 -3.77 4.67
C CYS A 92 11.93 -2.51 5.24
N CYS A 93 11.15 -2.64 6.32
CA CYS A 93 10.50 -1.51 6.97
C CYS A 93 11.35 -0.97 8.12
N SER A 94 11.82 0.28 8.01
CA SER A 94 12.44 0.99 9.14
C SER A 94 11.40 1.40 10.19
N SER A 95 10.15 1.57 9.77
CA SER A 95 8.98 1.73 10.65
C SER A 95 7.73 1.24 9.93
N THR A 96 6.71 0.83 10.69
CA THR A 96 5.42 0.42 10.14
C THR A 96 4.30 1.36 10.62
N LYS A 97 3.48 1.82 9.68
CA LYS A 97 2.34 2.70 9.92
C LYS A 97 1.12 2.14 9.22
N TYR A 98 -0.05 2.29 9.83
CA TYR A 98 -1.30 1.68 9.35
C TYR A 98 -2.38 2.74 9.26
N VAL A 99 -3.11 2.73 8.16
CA VAL A 99 -4.33 3.55 8.04
C VAL A 99 -5.55 2.72 8.40
N ARG A 100 -6.53 3.37 9.04
CA ARG A 100 -7.79 2.76 9.48
C ARG A 100 -8.93 3.66 9.07
N TRP A 101 -9.35 3.53 7.82
CA TRP A 101 -10.43 4.33 7.25
C TRP A 101 -11.73 3.56 7.17
N ASP A 102 -12.83 4.31 7.18
CA ASP A 102 -14.14 3.76 6.87
C ASP A 102 -14.18 3.42 5.37
N THR A 103 -14.18 2.12 5.08
CA THR A 103 -14.21 1.55 3.73
C THR A 103 -15.47 0.73 3.49
N ILE A 104 -16.39 0.74 4.46
CA ILE A 104 -17.73 0.19 4.31
C ILE A 104 -18.64 1.26 3.71
N ASN A 105 -18.55 2.50 4.21
CA ASN A 105 -19.42 3.59 3.78
C ASN A 105 -18.81 4.45 2.65
N TYR A 106 -17.49 4.40 2.46
CA TYR A 106 -16.80 5.15 1.41
C TYR A 106 -16.11 4.22 0.42
N GLY A 107 -16.48 4.33 -0.85
CA GLY A 107 -15.91 3.59 -1.97
C GLY A 107 -14.48 4.05 -2.31
N TRP A 108 -13.73 3.24 -3.06
CA TRP A 108 -12.33 3.54 -3.42
C TRP A 108 -12.19 4.82 -4.27
N ASN A 109 -13.27 5.20 -4.96
CA ASN A 109 -13.38 6.40 -5.76
C ASN A 109 -13.77 7.65 -4.95
N SER A 110 -13.94 7.54 -3.62
CA SER A 110 -14.21 8.68 -2.74
C SER A 110 -13.02 9.64 -2.74
N SER A 111 -13.32 10.92 -2.95
CA SER A 111 -12.32 12.00 -2.88
C SER A 111 -11.70 12.13 -1.49
N GLU A 112 -12.48 11.83 -0.45
CA GLU A 112 -12.08 11.87 0.95
C GLU A 112 -11.07 10.76 1.27
N LEU A 113 -11.28 9.54 0.75
CA LEU A 113 -10.32 8.45 0.94
C LEU A 113 -9.03 8.69 0.15
N GLN A 114 -9.13 9.25 -1.06
CA GLN A 114 -7.95 9.60 -1.86
C GLN A 114 -7.12 10.70 -1.20
N LEU A 115 -7.78 11.73 -0.66
CA LEU A 115 -7.13 12.77 0.13
C LEU A 115 -6.46 12.20 1.39
N ALA A 116 -7.19 11.37 2.15
CA ALA A 116 -6.66 10.73 3.35
C ALA A 116 -5.45 9.83 3.05
N PHE A 117 -5.46 9.12 1.92
CA PHE A 117 -4.29 8.38 1.45
C PHE A 117 -3.09 9.28 1.20
N CYS A 118 -3.28 10.36 0.43
CA CYS A 118 -2.19 11.28 0.13
C CYS A 118 -1.62 11.91 1.40
N ASP A 119 -2.46 12.36 2.32
CA ASP A 119 -2.01 12.98 3.57
C ASP A 119 -1.23 11.98 4.43
N ALA A 120 -1.70 10.73 4.53
CA ALA A 120 -0.98 9.67 5.22
C ALA A 120 0.35 9.31 4.56
N ALA A 121 0.40 9.21 3.23
CA ALA A 121 1.62 8.91 2.48
C ALA A 121 2.66 10.02 2.63
N LEU A 122 2.25 11.28 2.52
CA LEU A 122 3.11 12.45 2.74
C LEU A 122 3.65 12.49 4.18
N GLN A 123 2.78 12.22 5.16
CA GLN A 123 3.15 12.20 6.58
C GLN A 123 4.18 11.11 6.92
N VAL A 124 4.09 9.94 6.29
CA VAL A 124 4.93 8.77 6.61
C VAL A 124 6.21 8.73 5.79
N SER A 125 6.18 9.22 4.55
CA SER A 125 7.34 9.21 3.66
C SER A 125 8.45 10.16 4.12
N VAL A 126 9.70 9.85 3.76
CA VAL A 126 10.85 10.72 4.01
C VAL A 126 11.13 11.57 2.77
N GLY A 127 11.23 12.88 2.95
CA GLY A 127 11.54 13.81 1.86
C GLY A 127 10.35 14.22 1.00
N ALA A 128 9.13 14.15 1.53
CA ALA A 128 7.94 14.70 0.86
C ALA A 128 8.08 16.20 0.61
N VAL A 129 7.66 16.66 -0.58
CA VAL A 129 7.63 18.07 -0.96
C VAL A 129 6.30 18.39 -1.64
N GLY A 130 5.52 19.29 -1.04
CA GLY A 130 4.18 19.64 -1.54
C GLY A 130 3.26 18.41 -1.58
N ARG A 131 2.82 18.05 -2.80
CA ARG A 131 1.99 16.86 -3.07
C ARG A 131 2.76 15.68 -3.68
N THR A 132 4.09 15.74 -3.65
CA THR A 132 4.95 14.64 -4.08
C THR A 132 5.33 13.80 -2.85
N ILE A 133 4.93 12.54 -2.85
CA ILE A 133 5.26 11.55 -1.81
C ILE A 133 6.76 11.29 -1.84
N GLY A 134 7.40 11.23 -0.68
CA GLY A 134 8.83 10.93 -0.56
C GLY A 134 9.15 9.44 -0.60
N ASN A 135 10.34 9.07 -0.11
CA ASN A 135 10.77 7.69 0.03
C ASN A 135 9.88 6.93 1.04
N LEU A 136 9.21 5.89 0.56
CA LEU A 136 8.21 5.10 1.28
C LEU A 136 8.10 3.71 0.61
N ILE A 137 7.87 2.66 1.40
CA ILE A 137 7.32 1.40 0.90
C ILE A 137 5.81 1.42 1.14
N LEU A 138 5.03 1.34 0.06
CA LEU A 138 3.58 1.29 0.14
C LEU A 138 3.11 -0.16 0.07
N VAL A 139 2.44 -0.63 1.12
CA VAL A 139 1.80 -1.95 1.16
C VAL A 139 0.30 -1.73 1.10
N THR A 140 -0.35 -2.24 0.05
CA THR A 140 -1.81 -2.12 -0.09
C THR A 140 -2.46 -3.49 -0.25
N HIS A 141 -3.71 -3.61 0.17
CA HIS A 141 -4.51 -4.82 -0.04
C HIS A 141 -5.90 -4.47 -0.57
N SER A 142 -6.33 -5.22 -1.61
CA SER A 142 -7.69 -5.15 -2.15
C SER A 142 -8.10 -3.70 -2.49
N MET A 143 -9.23 -3.22 -1.97
CA MET A 143 -9.73 -1.85 -2.12
C MET A 143 -8.69 -0.77 -1.76
N GLY A 144 -7.77 -1.05 -0.83
CA GLY A 144 -6.69 -0.14 -0.47
C GLY A 144 -5.77 0.21 -1.64
N ASN A 145 -5.54 -0.74 -2.55
CA ASN A 145 -4.77 -0.52 -3.77
C ASN A 145 -5.49 0.46 -4.71
N LEU A 146 -6.81 0.30 -4.86
CA LEU A 146 -7.63 1.17 -5.70
C LEU A 146 -7.71 2.59 -5.15
N ILE A 147 -7.76 2.76 -3.82
CA ILE A 147 -7.70 4.09 -3.18
C ILE A 147 -6.39 4.79 -3.54
N ALA A 148 -5.25 4.11 -3.36
CA ALA A 148 -3.93 4.65 -3.67
C ALA A 148 -3.80 5.00 -5.16
N ALA A 149 -4.18 4.07 -6.04
CA ALA A 149 -4.12 4.27 -7.49
C ALA A 149 -5.02 5.42 -7.95
N ALA A 150 -6.24 5.51 -7.43
CA ALA A 150 -7.17 6.59 -7.78
C ALA A 150 -6.67 7.95 -7.30
N ALA A 151 -6.04 8.02 -6.13
CA ALA A 151 -5.47 9.26 -5.62
C ALA A 151 -4.35 9.81 -6.54
N VAL A 152 -3.51 8.93 -7.06
CA VAL A 152 -2.46 9.30 -8.04
C VAL A 152 -3.08 9.65 -9.38
N ALA A 153 -4.00 8.82 -9.90
CA ALA A 153 -4.65 9.06 -11.20
C ALA A 153 -5.46 10.37 -11.24
N ASN A 154 -6.05 10.77 -10.11
CA ASN A 154 -6.79 12.02 -9.97
C ASN A 154 -5.92 13.22 -9.58
N ASN A 155 -4.58 13.07 -9.59
CA ASN A 155 -3.62 14.12 -9.24
C ASN A 155 -3.80 14.69 -7.83
N VAL A 156 -4.34 13.91 -6.88
CA VAL A 156 -4.44 14.32 -5.48
C VAL A 156 -3.05 14.41 -4.86
N CYS A 157 -2.19 13.45 -5.21
CA CYS A 157 -0.75 13.43 -4.96
C CYS A 157 -0.05 12.63 -6.07
N ARG A 158 1.28 12.62 -6.06
CA ARG A 158 2.10 11.86 -7.00
C ARG A 158 3.29 11.23 -6.30
N PHE A 159 3.79 10.12 -6.86
CA PHE A 159 5.12 9.65 -6.55
C PHE A 159 6.17 10.52 -7.26
N PRO A 160 7.43 10.52 -6.81
CA PRO A 160 8.49 11.21 -7.53
C PRO A 160 8.66 10.59 -8.91
N ASP A 161 8.98 11.40 -9.91
CA ASP A 161 9.33 10.88 -11.23
C ASP A 161 10.68 10.15 -11.16
N ASP A 162 10.78 8.97 -11.75
CA ASP A 162 12.03 8.18 -11.82
C ASP A 162 13.13 8.88 -12.65
N ASN A 163 12.77 9.93 -13.40
CA ASN A 163 13.68 10.76 -14.19
C ASN A 163 14.43 11.83 -13.37
N ASN A 164 14.16 11.91 -12.06
CA ASN A 164 14.96 12.72 -11.14
C ASN A 164 16.18 11.88 -10.70
N PRO A 165 17.43 12.35 -10.87
CA PRO A 165 18.63 11.59 -10.51
C PRO A 165 18.70 11.16 -9.03
N THR A 166 17.83 11.67 -8.15
CA THR A 166 17.70 11.20 -6.77
C THR A 166 16.75 10.01 -6.57
N THR A 167 15.90 9.67 -7.55
CA THR A 167 14.95 8.54 -7.53
C THR A 167 15.29 7.43 -8.51
N ALA A 168 16.05 7.71 -9.57
CA ALA A 168 16.57 6.70 -10.51
C ALA A 168 17.45 5.61 -9.84
N ALA A 169 17.97 5.87 -8.64
CA ALA A 169 18.74 4.89 -7.87
C ALA A 169 17.88 3.83 -7.16
N LEU A 170 16.55 3.81 -7.38
CA LEU A 170 15.61 2.89 -6.72
C LEU A 170 14.76 2.05 -7.69
N SER A 171 15.04 2.10 -9.00
CA SER A 171 14.48 1.14 -9.96
C SER A 171 15.45 -0.03 -10.18
N TRP A 172 15.25 -1.09 -9.39
CA TRP A 172 15.84 -2.44 -9.44
C TRP A 172 17.30 -2.60 -8.99
#